data_AF-A0A1M3HR46-F1
#
_entry.id   AF-A0A1M3HR46-F1
#
_cell.length_a   1.000
_cell.length_b   1.000
_cell.length_c   1.000
_cell.angle_alpha   90.00
_cell.angle_beta   90.00
_cell.angle_gamma   90.00
#
_symmetry.space_group_name_H-M   'P 1'
#
loop_
_entity.id
_entity.type
_entity.pdbx_description
1 polymer ?
#
loop_
_entity_poly.entity_id
_entity_poly.type
_entity_poly.pdbx_seq_one_letter_code
_entity_poly.pdbx_strand_id
1 'polypeptide(L)' 'MSEENIAQPALLRTRPWHNIYKCFLSLKGYTMIRKLKSGQYRIYSRKIDPKTRKRKNLGTFDSLEAAQKHEREIQYFKHP' A
#
# COMPACT_ATOMS: atom_id res chain seq x y z
N MET A 1 6.76 -10.88 -60.10
CA MET A 1 5.30 -11.07 -60.12
C MET A 1 5.05 -12.48 -59.64
N SER A 2 4.47 -12.76 -58.48
CA SER A 2 3.65 -11.96 -57.56
C SER A 2 3.72 -12.73 -56.23
N GLU A 3 4.22 -12.12 -55.15
CA GLU A 3 3.38 -11.76 -54.00
C GLU A 3 2.26 -12.76 -53.67
N GLU A 4 2.54 -13.69 -52.75
CA GLU A 4 1.50 -14.31 -51.92
C GLU A 4 1.76 -13.97 -50.45
N ASN A 5 1.17 -12.84 -50.06
CA ASN A 5 0.81 -12.48 -48.69
C ASN A 5 -0.33 -13.40 -48.23
N ILE A 6 -0.08 -14.31 -47.29
CA ILE A 6 -1.17 -14.96 -46.53
C ILE A 6 -0.86 -14.91 -45.03
N ALA A 7 -1.45 -13.88 -44.41
CA ALA A 7 -1.91 -13.70 -43.04
C ALA A 7 -1.30 -14.55 -41.91
N GLN A 8 -0.66 -13.84 -40.97
CA GLN A 8 -0.38 -14.28 -39.60
C GLN A 8 -1.66 -14.80 -38.91
N PRO A 9 -1.64 -15.95 -38.21
CA PRO A 9 -2.77 -16.37 -37.41
C PRO A 9 -2.95 -15.44 -36.21
N ALA A 10 -4.15 -14.86 -36.11
CA ALA A 10 -4.60 -14.05 -35.00
C ALA A 10 -4.49 -14.83 -33.68
N LEU A 11 -3.39 -14.62 -32.97
CA LEU A 11 -3.25 -15.02 -31.58
C LEU A 11 -4.37 -14.36 -30.78
N LEU A 12 -5.25 -15.20 -30.26
CA LEU A 12 -6.25 -14.88 -29.25
C LEU A 12 -5.61 -14.02 -28.16
N ARG A 13 -5.92 -12.72 -28.18
CA ARG A 13 -5.71 -11.76 -27.09
C ARG A 13 -6.56 -12.19 -25.89
N THR A 14 -6.15 -13.21 -25.17
CA THR A 14 -6.58 -13.38 -23.79
C THR A 14 -5.90 -12.26 -23.01
N ARG A 15 -6.71 -11.27 -22.60
CA ARG A 15 -6.27 -10.12 -21.83
C ARG A 15 -5.48 -10.64 -20.62
N PRO A 16 -4.15 -10.39 -20.52
CA PRO A 16 -3.44 -10.71 -19.29
C PRO A 16 -4.10 -9.88 -18.21
N TRP A 17 -4.50 -10.53 -17.12
CA TRP A 17 -5.14 -9.93 -15.96
C TRP A 17 -4.26 -8.79 -15.42
N HIS A 18 -4.39 -7.59 -15.99
CA HIS A 18 -3.84 -6.35 -15.47
C HIS A 18 -4.73 -5.94 -14.31
N ASN A 19 -4.61 -6.69 -13.21
CA ASN A 19 -5.29 -6.41 -11.98
C ASN A 19 -4.43 -5.47 -11.11
N ILE A 20 -4.51 -4.17 -11.40
CA ILE A 20 -4.67 -2.99 -10.51
C ILE A 20 -3.86 -2.90 -9.19
N TYR A 21 -2.85 -3.74 -8.93
CA TYR A 21 -2.04 -3.67 -7.70
C TYR A 21 -0.56 -3.90 -7.98
N LYS A 22 0.03 -3.14 -8.88
CA LYS A 22 1.49 -2.99 -8.98
C LYS A 22 1.86 -1.53 -9.25
N CYS A 23 1.55 -0.67 -8.30
CA CYS A 23 2.40 0.52 -8.08
C CYS A 23 3.63 0.02 -7.31
N PHE A 24 4.61 -0.44 -8.07
CA PHE A 24 5.77 -1.18 -7.60
C PHE A 24 6.69 -0.28 -6.77
N LEU A 25 6.81 -0.61 -5.49
CA LEU A 25 7.96 -0.39 -4.60
C LEU A 25 8.43 1.06 -4.35
N SER A 26 7.82 1.71 -3.36
CA SER A 26 8.60 2.52 -2.42
C SER A 26 9.07 1.60 -1.29
N LEU A 27 10.24 0.98 -1.46
CA LEU A 27 10.98 0.30 -0.40
C LEU A 27 11.65 1.37 0.49
N LYS A 28 10.87 2.05 1.32
CA LYS A 28 11.40 2.72 2.53
C LYS A 28 10.44 2.43 3.66
N GLY A 29 11.01 2.05 4.81
CA GLY A 29 10.36 1.42 5.94
C GLY A 29 8.97 1.96 6.27
N TYR A 30 8.06 1.02 6.55
CA TYR A 30 6.73 1.20 7.10
C TYR A 30 6.77 1.90 8.47
N THR A 31 7.19 3.15 8.55
CA THR A 31 6.97 3.96 9.73
C THR A 31 5.48 4.27 9.77
N MET A 32 4.71 3.45 10.50
CA MET A 32 3.28 3.67 10.74
C MET A 32 3.01 5.08 11.30
N ILE A 33 4.04 5.71 11.87
CA ILE A 33 4.03 7.07 12.42
C ILE A 33 4.44 8.09 11.35
N ARG A 34 3.60 9.09 11.11
CA ARG A 34 3.85 10.23 10.22
C ARG A 34 3.77 11.55 11.01
N LYS A 35 4.70 12.48 10.75
CA LYS A 35 4.63 13.86 11.26
C LYS A 35 3.67 14.71 10.43
N LEU A 36 2.80 15.46 11.09
CA LEU A 36 1.86 16.42 10.50
C LEU A 36 2.50 17.81 10.40
N LYS A 37 1.93 18.67 9.54
CA LYS A 37 2.34 20.07 9.44
C LYS A 37 2.09 20.85 10.74
N SER A 38 1.14 20.41 11.56
CA SER A 38 0.85 20.96 12.89
C SER A 38 1.91 20.60 13.95
N GLY A 39 2.90 19.76 13.64
CA GLY A 39 3.91 19.29 14.58
C GLY A 39 3.56 17.97 15.28
N GLN A 40 2.29 17.59 15.27
CA GLN A 40 1.81 16.32 15.85
C GLN A 40 2.23 15.09 15.03
N TYR A 41 2.20 13.93 15.67
CA TYR A 41 2.54 12.62 15.13
C TYR A 41 1.29 11.75 15.03
N ARG A 42 1.01 11.23 13.84
CA ARG A 42 -0.15 10.37 13.59
C ARG A 42 0.29 8.94 13.33
N ILE A 43 -0.39 7.97 13.94
CA ILE A 43 -0.18 6.55 13.70
C ILE A 43 -1.24 6.01 12.75
N TYR A 44 -0.82 5.32 11.70
CA TYR A 44 -1.70 4.61 10.77
C TYR A 44 -1.69 3.11 10.99
N SER A 45 -2.77 2.45 10.60
CA SER A 45 -2.82 0.99 10.54
C SER A 45 -1.86 0.44 9.48
N ARG A 46 -1.17 -0.65 9.82
CA ARG A 46 -0.35 -1.43 8.87
C ARG A 46 -1.18 -1.94 7.70
N LYS A 47 -2.31 -2.57 8.02
CA LYS A 47 -3.27 -3.09 7.04
C LYS A 47 -4.15 -1.97 6.51
N ILE A 48 -4.44 -2.05 5.21
CA ILE A 48 -5.39 -1.18 4.53
C ILE A 48 -6.78 -1.81 4.67
N ASP A 49 -7.79 -0.98 4.88
CA ASP A 49 -9.17 -1.43 4.89
C ASP A 49 -9.59 -1.93 3.50
N PRO A 50 -10.12 -3.17 3.37
CA PRO A 50 -10.49 -3.71 2.07
C PRO A 50 -11.66 -2.96 1.43
N LYS A 51 -12.54 -2.37 2.25
CA LYS A 51 -13.75 -1.66 1.78
C LYS A 51 -13.43 -0.25 1.27
N THR A 52 -12.64 0.52 2.02
CA THR A 52 -12.37 1.94 1.73
C THR A 52 -11.03 2.15 1.03
N ARG A 53 -10.17 1.13 0.99
CA ARG A 53 -8.77 1.18 0.53
C ARG A 53 -7.92 2.25 1.22
N LYS A 54 -8.33 2.66 2.43
CA LYS A 54 -7.61 3.64 3.27
C LYS A 54 -7.01 2.96 4.48
N ARG A 55 -5.95 3.56 5.03
CA ARG A 55 -5.42 3.18 6.35
C ARG A 55 -6.19 3.91 7.44
N LYS A 56 -6.46 3.22 8.55
CA LYS A 56 -7.11 3.83 9.71
C LYS A 56 -6.12 4.69 10.47
N ASN A 57 -6.59 5.80 11.01
CA ASN A 57 -5.86 6.56 12.02
C ASN A 57 -6.05 5.85 13.37
N LEU A 58 -4.95 5.41 13.98
CA LEU A 58 -4.94 4.73 15.28
C LEU A 58 -4.74 5.71 16.44
N GLY A 59 -4.33 6.95 16.16
CA GLY A 59 -4.13 7.99 17.17
C GLY A 59 -3.25 9.13 16.66
N THR A 60 -3.38 10.29 17.28
CA THR A 60 -2.51 11.45 17.09
C THR A 60 -1.90 11.84 18.43
N PHE A 61 -0.59 12.04 18.44
CA PHE A 61 0.24 12.29 19.62
C PHE A 61 1.05 13.56 19.41
N ASP A 62 1.30 14.32 20.47
CA ASP A 62 2.10 15.55 20.36
C ASP A 62 3.61 15.27 20.30
N SER A 63 4.05 14.11 20.80
CA SER A 63 5.46 13.70 20.80
C SER A 63 5.71 12.40 20.03
N LEU A 64 6.94 12.26 19.50
CA LEU A 64 7.38 11.05 18.81
C LEU A 64 7.47 9.85 19.77
N GLU A 65 7.92 10.08 21.00
CA GLU A 65 8.08 9.05 22.02
C GLU A 65 6.74 8.43 22.43
N ALA A 66 5.71 9.27 22.65
CA ALA A 66 4.36 8.80 22.95
C ALA A 66 3.82 7.94 21.79
N ALA A 67 4.06 8.36 20.54
CA ALA A 67 3.66 7.59 19.38
C ALA A 67 4.39 6.24 19.28
N GLN A 68 5.68 6.19 19.59
CA GLN A 68 6.45 4.93 19.58
C GLN A 68 6.01 3.97 20.68
N LYS A 69 5.75 4.48 21.90
CA LYS A 69 5.22 3.66 22.99
C LYS A 69 3.88 3.04 22.60
N HIS A 70 2.98 3.85 22.04
CA HIS A 70 1.68 3.36 21.59
C HIS A 70 1.79 2.33 20.45
N GLU A 71 2.77 2.49 19.56
CA GLU A 71 3.03 1.50 18.50
C GLU A 71 3.48 0.15 19.08
N ARG A 72 4.36 0.16 20.10
CA ARG A 72 4.77 -1.06 20.82
C ARG A 72 3.59 -1.72 21.53
N GLU A 73 2.74 -0.93 22.19
CA GLU A 73 1.50 -1.40 22.81
C GLU A 73 0.59 -2.06 21.77
N ILE A 74 0.32 -1.38 20.65
CA ILE A 74 -0.49 -1.92 19.54
C ILE A 74 0.09 -3.24 19.03
N GLN A 75 1.42 -3.35 18.92
CA GLN A 75 2.08 -4.56 18.44
C GLN A 75 1.94 -5.71 19.44
N TYR A 76 2.15 -5.42 20.72
CA TYR A 76 2.03 -6.36 21.83
C TYR A 76 0.61 -6.96 21.89
N PHE A 77 -0.43 -6.13 21.88
CA PHE A 77 -1.81 -6.60 21.95
C PHE A 77 -2.30 -7.37 20.71
N LYS A 78 -1.56 -7.34 19.60
CA LYS A 78 -1.94 -8.05 18.36
C LYS A 78 -1.32 -9.44 18.21
N HIS A 79 -0.40 -9.84 19.09
CA HIS A 79 0.31 -11.11 19.03
C HIS A 79 0.17 -11.88 20.36
N PRO A 80 -1.04 -12.38 20.72
CA PRO A 80 -1.20 -13.36 21.77
C PRO A 80 -0.62 -14.73 21.37
#